data_AF-A0AAV6AVD7-F1
#
_entry.id   AF-A0AAV6AVD7-F1
#
_cell.length_a   1.000
_cell.length_b   1.000
_cell.length_c   1.000
_cell.angle_alpha   90.00
_cell.angle_beta   90.00
_cell.angle_gamma   90.00
#
_symmetry.space_group_name_H-M   'P 1'
#
loop_
_entity.id
_entity.type
_entity.pdbx_description
1 polymer ?
#
loop_
_entity_poly.entity_id
_entity_poly.type
_entity_poly.pdbx_seq_one_letter_code
_entity_poly.pdbx_strand_id
1 'polypeptide(L)'
;MKPKAPTHGTRRTSDASPSRKAVSWALVITAAVALVTAEVFFQRHPSTTGPVTFHRDVAPIIHAHCSSCHHPGQAAPFDLLTYDDVKKRARNIREVVERRIMPPWLPDPADGPFVGHRSLSTEQISVIQRWAEQGAPEGSTADAPTVPRWNDNWQLGKPDLVIRMAEPFALAADGPDVYRNFVIPIPTAVRRFVKGLELQPGNPRIVHHAFMRIDATRESQRRDEQEPGPGFGGLHTPTTAQTPQGQFLSWQPGKLHTFAPRGLAWTLETNCDLVLQTHLRPSGKPESIQSSIGFYFTDEAPTNTPFKLGLQTYAIDIPAGAIDQTIRDTYTLAADVQVLSVLPHAHYLGKELEAFATLPDGKQQRLLHISNWDFNWQGDYQFQKPVFLPRGTTLSMVWRYDNSTNNARNPHHPPQRVRYGLQSSDEMAELWLQVLPIRANDLEALARYDQPRVFRAALDYNNYLLGLNPNNARAHNEIGKVQLFLGQYAEVEPSLRKAAALDPNFDEPHYFLGVFFRMQNRLPDAATEFRAAVQSNPNNAKAHGSLGIVLFGQGKLDDAEPHLRTALRLNPQDEIARETLEELAKTRRAKPGIK
;
A
#
# COMPACT_ATOMS: atom_id res chain seq x y z
N MET A 1 -12.46 22.17 54.77
CA MET A 1 -12.62 21.87 56.21
C MET A 1 -13.90 21.08 56.40
N LYS A 2 -13.81 19.88 57.00
CA LYS A 2 -14.93 19.08 57.55
C LYS A 2 -15.55 19.82 58.76
N PRO A 3 -16.81 19.57 59.18
CA PRO A 3 -17.12 18.44 60.08
C PRO A 3 -18.51 17.77 59.84
N LYS A 4 -18.58 16.43 59.81
CA LYS A 4 -19.00 15.49 60.88
C LYS A 4 -20.51 15.15 60.88
N ALA A 5 -20.81 13.86 60.64
CA ALA A 5 -22.01 13.14 61.13
C ALA A 5 -21.93 12.98 62.68
N PRO A 6 -22.95 12.50 63.45
CA PRO A 6 -23.48 11.12 63.31
C PRO A 6 -24.88 10.76 63.93
N THR A 7 -25.21 9.45 63.85
CA THR A 7 -25.93 8.55 64.80
C THR A 7 -27.47 8.38 64.88
N HIS A 8 -27.88 7.12 64.57
CA HIS A 8 -28.67 6.10 65.33
C HIS A 8 -30.20 6.16 65.57
N GLY A 9 -30.83 4.98 65.35
CA GLY A 9 -31.93 4.40 66.17
C GLY A 9 -33.18 3.95 65.41
N THR A 10 -33.33 2.68 64.99
CA THR A 10 -34.12 1.55 65.61
C THR A 10 -35.66 1.76 65.64
N ARG A 11 -36.57 0.89 65.13
CA ARG A 11 -36.95 -0.54 65.35
C ARG A 11 -37.88 -0.99 64.18
N ARG A 12 -37.77 -2.20 63.59
CA ARG A 12 -38.21 -3.58 63.96
C ARG A 12 -39.74 -3.85 63.98
N THR A 13 -40.19 -4.84 63.19
CA THR A 13 -40.89 -6.11 63.55
C THR A 13 -41.00 -6.98 62.27
N SER A 14 -40.33 -8.16 62.21
CA SER A 14 -40.80 -9.56 62.42
C SER A 14 -41.68 -10.07 61.25
N ASP A 15 -41.58 -11.28 60.70
CA ASP A 15 -41.20 -12.64 61.12
C ASP A 15 -41.17 -13.49 59.81
N ALA A 16 -40.69 -14.74 59.65
CA ALA A 16 -40.13 -15.78 60.49
C ALA A 16 -39.47 -16.83 59.55
N SER A 17 -38.59 -17.66 60.10
CA SER A 17 -38.16 -18.95 59.53
C SER A 17 -38.70 -20.09 60.41
N PRO A 18 -38.60 -21.36 59.97
CA PRO A 18 -37.67 -22.22 60.70
C PRO A 18 -36.97 -23.31 59.86
N SER A 19 -36.07 -24.01 60.54
CA SER A 19 -34.93 -24.77 60.03
C SER A 19 -35.07 -26.31 60.04
N ARG A 20 -34.25 -26.95 59.18
CA ARG A 20 -33.51 -28.24 59.30
C ARG A 20 -34.29 -29.57 59.27
N LYS A 21 -33.89 -30.43 58.31
CA LYS A 21 -33.29 -31.77 58.52
C LYS A 21 -32.52 -32.22 57.26
N ALA A 22 -31.39 -32.88 57.46
CA ALA A 22 -30.53 -33.46 56.44
C ALA A 22 -30.84 -34.95 56.27
N VAL A 23 -30.84 -35.47 55.03
CA VAL A 23 -30.48 -36.85 54.68
C VAL A 23 -29.87 -36.85 53.28
N SER A 24 -28.69 -37.45 53.19
CA SER A 24 -27.88 -37.71 52.00
C SER A 24 -28.41 -38.91 51.21
N TRP A 25 -28.51 -38.79 49.89
CA TRP A 25 -28.34 -39.89 48.94
C TRP A 25 -27.61 -39.37 47.72
N ALA A 26 -26.46 -39.98 47.44
CA ALA A 26 -25.66 -39.76 46.26
C ALA A 26 -26.39 -40.31 45.02
N LEU A 27 -26.41 -39.54 43.94
CA LEU A 27 -26.61 -40.09 42.61
C LEU A 27 -25.59 -39.46 41.67
N VAL A 28 -24.63 -40.30 41.30
CA VAL A 28 -23.63 -40.09 40.27
C VAL A 28 -24.36 -40.03 38.94
N ILE A 29 -24.33 -38.87 38.29
CA ILE A 29 -24.56 -38.77 36.84
C ILE A 29 -23.34 -38.07 36.27
N THR A 30 -22.56 -38.89 35.57
CA THR A 30 -21.40 -38.55 34.75
C THR A 30 -21.78 -37.52 33.70
N ALA A 31 -21.44 -36.25 33.96
CA ALA A 31 -21.42 -35.23 32.92
C ALA A 31 -20.19 -35.48 32.03
N ALA A 32 -20.43 -35.99 30.83
CA ALA A 32 -19.45 -36.07 29.77
C ALA A 32 -18.99 -34.65 29.40
N VAL A 33 -17.87 -34.23 29.97
CA VAL A 33 -17.07 -33.12 29.47
C VAL A 33 -16.47 -33.58 28.14
N ALA A 34 -17.10 -33.22 27.03
CA ALA A 34 -16.45 -33.25 25.74
C ALA A 34 -15.34 -32.19 25.75
N LEU A 35 -14.17 -32.59 26.25
CA LEU A 35 -12.90 -31.98 25.89
C LEU A 35 -12.80 -32.10 24.37
N VAL A 36 -13.05 -30.99 23.67
CA VAL A 36 -12.43 -30.79 22.36
C VAL A 36 -10.95 -30.65 22.65
N THR A 37 -10.26 -31.78 22.70
CA THR A 37 -8.81 -31.81 22.56
C THR A 37 -8.54 -31.13 21.24
N ALA A 38 -7.93 -29.95 21.29
CA ALA A 38 -7.15 -29.46 20.18
C ALA A 38 -6.26 -30.65 19.76
N GLU A 39 -6.42 -31.12 18.53
CA GLU A 39 -5.39 -31.92 17.89
C GLU A 39 -4.15 -31.03 17.87
N VAL A 40 -3.35 -31.17 18.92
CA VAL A 40 -1.94 -30.88 18.87
C VAL A 40 -1.45 -31.81 17.78
N PHE A 41 -1.26 -31.26 16.58
CA PHE A 41 -0.35 -31.84 15.62
C PHE A 41 0.96 -32.02 16.39
N PHE A 42 1.20 -33.24 16.86
CA PHE A 42 2.52 -33.65 17.28
C PHE A 42 3.40 -33.44 16.05
N GLN A 43 4.16 -32.35 16.06
CA GLN A 43 5.38 -32.26 15.28
C GLN A 43 6.23 -33.45 15.76
N ARG A 44 6.11 -34.60 15.08
CA ARG A 44 7.06 -35.69 15.24
C ARG A 44 8.40 -35.08 14.85
N HIS A 45 9.24 -34.79 15.83
CA HIS A 45 10.63 -34.47 15.58
C HIS A 45 11.22 -35.66 14.80
N PRO A 46 11.75 -35.44 13.58
CA PRO A 46 12.34 -36.52 12.81
C PRO A 46 13.45 -37.16 13.65
N SER A 47 13.37 -38.48 13.83
CA SER A 47 14.38 -39.24 14.55
C SER A 47 15.76 -38.93 13.96
N THR A 48 16.72 -38.53 14.80
CA THR A 48 18.06 -38.10 14.39
C THR A 48 18.93 -39.25 13.85
N THR A 49 18.44 -40.49 13.92
CA THR A 49 19.20 -41.71 13.61
C THR A 49 18.62 -42.54 12.45
N GLY A 50 17.45 -42.18 11.89
CA GLY A 50 16.81 -42.90 10.78
C GLY A 50 17.03 -42.25 9.40
N PRO A 51 16.83 -42.99 8.29
CA PRO A 51 16.89 -42.43 6.95
C PRO A 51 15.78 -41.37 6.77
N VAL A 52 16.16 -40.21 6.23
CA VAL A 52 15.23 -39.12 5.90
C VAL A 52 14.60 -39.44 4.56
N THR A 53 13.28 -39.39 4.44
CA THR A 53 12.56 -39.76 3.22
C THR A 53 11.74 -38.60 2.67
N PHE A 54 11.46 -38.63 1.36
CA PHE A 54 10.68 -37.58 0.72
C PHE A 54 9.28 -37.48 1.32
N HIS A 55 8.51 -38.57 1.29
CA HIS A 55 7.12 -38.56 1.73
C HIS A 55 6.98 -38.10 3.18
N ARG A 56 7.72 -38.69 4.12
CA ARG A 56 7.57 -38.38 5.54
C ARG A 56 8.14 -37.02 5.93
N ASP A 57 9.32 -36.66 5.42
CA ASP A 57 10.13 -35.60 6.03
C ASP A 57 10.30 -34.37 5.13
N VAL A 58 10.42 -34.54 3.80
CA VAL A 58 10.75 -33.42 2.87
C VAL A 58 9.51 -32.85 2.21
N ALA A 59 8.57 -33.67 1.76
CA ALA A 59 7.36 -33.24 1.09
C ALA A 59 6.55 -32.24 1.95
N PRO A 60 6.35 -32.44 3.28
CA PRO A 60 5.68 -31.44 4.10
C PRO A 60 6.37 -30.08 4.10
N ILE A 61 7.71 -30.05 4.07
CA ILE A 61 8.49 -28.81 4.03
C ILE A 61 8.34 -28.13 2.66
N ILE A 62 8.52 -28.87 1.57
CA ILE A 62 8.39 -28.34 0.20
C ILE A 62 6.97 -27.85 -0.09
N HIS A 63 5.95 -28.58 0.36
CA HIS A 63 4.55 -28.22 0.21
C HIS A 63 4.18 -26.95 0.96
N ALA A 64 4.67 -26.79 2.20
CA ALA A 64 4.39 -25.61 3.02
C ALA A 64 5.14 -24.35 2.58
N HIS A 65 6.37 -24.49 2.08
CA HIS A 65 7.28 -23.35 1.91
C HIS A 65 7.61 -23.00 0.45
N CYS A 66 7.47 -23.94 -0.49
CA CYS A 66 7.92 -23.75 -1.87
C CYS A 66 6.78 -23.86 -2.89
N SER A 67 5.81 -24.74 -2.62
CA SER A 67 4.86 -25.18 -3.66
C SER A 67 3.86 -24.10 -4.08
N SER A 68 3.64 -23.06 -3.28
CA SER A 68 2.78 -21.92 -3.66
C SER A 68 3.28 -21.16 -4.89
N CYS A 69 4.58 -21.14 -5.13
CA CYS A 69 5.18 -20.57 -6.34
C CYS A 69 5.55 -21.65 -7.37
N HIS A 70 5.81 -22.87 -6.90
CA HIS A 70 6.27 -24.01 -7.69
C HIS A 70 5.12 -24.99 -8.00
N HIS A 71 4.10 -24.49 -8.67
CA HIS A 71 2.99 -25.28 -9.20
C HIS A 71 2.56 -24.75 -10.58
N PRO A 72 1.79 -25.55 -11.35
CA PRO A 72 1.40 -25.16 -12.71
C PRO A 72 0.74 -23.78 -12.76
N GLY A 73 1.18 -22.95 -13.71
CA GLY A 73 0.63 -21.61 -13.94
C GLY A 73 1.19 -20.49 -13.06
N GLN A 74 2.10 -20.78 -12.11
CA GLN A 74 2.69 -19.77 -11.23
C GLN A 74 4.03 -19.21 -11.71
N ALA A 75 4.59 -18.30 -10.90
CA ALA A 75 5.80 -17.55 -11.19
C ALA A 75 7.04 -18.42 -11.38
N ALA A 76 7.14 -19.58 -10.72
CA ALA A 76 8.31 -20.42 -10.86
C ALA A 76 8.31 -21.19 -12.20
N PRO A 77 9.49 -21.44 -12.80
CA PRO A 77 9.59 -22.10 -14.10
C PRO A 77 9.38 -23.62 -14.05
N PHE A 78 9.16 -24.21 -12.86
CA PHE A 78 8.95 -25.64 -12.67
C PHE A 78 8.18 -25.94 -11.38
N ASP A 79 7.58 -27.13 -11.35
CA ASP A 79 6.78 -27.61 -10.22
C ASP A 79 7.64 -28.30 -9.16
N LEU A 80 7.15 -28.31 -7.92
CA LEU A 80 7.71 -29.02 -6.76
C LEU A 80 6.62 -29.78 -6.00
N LEU A 81 5.71 -30.44 -6.72
CA LEU A 81 4.55 -31.12 -6.12
C LEU A 81 4.82 -32.61 -5.84
N THR A 82 5.53 -33.29 -6.74
CA THR A 82 5.75 -34.74 -6.70
C THR A 82 7.17 -35.11 -6.26
N TYR A 83 7.40 -36.39 -5.94
CA TYR A 83 8.76 -36.89 -5.65
C TYR A 83 9.72 -36.65 -6.81
N ASP A 84 9.32 -36.99 -8.03
CA ASP A 84 10.16 -36.81 -9.22
C ASP A 84 10.50 -35.34 -9.47
N ASP A 85 9.56 -34.43 -9.17
CA ASP A 85 9.79 -32.99 -9.26
C ASP A 85 10.91 -32.49 -8.35
N VAL A 86 10.92 -32.99 -7.12
CA VAL A 86 11.86 -32.56 -6.08
C VAL A 86 13.20 -33.31 -6.24
N LYS A 87 13.17 -34.63 -6.49
CA LYS A 87 14.36 -35.48 -6.67
C LYS A 87 15.25 -34.99 -7.80
N LYS A 88 14.68 -34.68 -8.97
CA LYS A 88 15.44 -34.17 -10.13
C LYS A 88 16.18 -32.86 -9.84
N ARG A 89 15.86 -32.18 -8.73
CA ARG A 89 16.45 -30.90 -8.28
C ARG A 89 17.07 -30.98 -6.90
N ALA A 90 17.21 -32.16 -6.30
CA ALA A 90 17.63 -32.30 -4.90
C ALA A 90 18.92 -31.53 -4.57
N ARG A 91 19.93 -31.59 -5.46
CA ARG A 91 21.19 -30.84 -5.32
C ARG A 91 20.99 -29.33 -5.35
N ASN A 92 20.23 -28.82 -6.32
CA ASN A 92 19.99 -27.39 -6.48
C ASN A 92 19.14 -26.86 -5.32
N ILE A 93 18.10 -27.59 -4.93
CA ILE A 93 17.24 -27.27 -3.79
C ILE A 93 18.09 -27.16 -2.53
N ARG A 94 18.92 -28.17 -2.24
CA ARG A 94 19.87 -28.14 -1.12
C ARG A 94 20.71 -26.85 -1.14
N GLU A 95 21.34 -26.53 -2.26
CA GLU A 95 22.22 -25.36 -2.37
C GLU A 95 21.49 -24.05 -2.10
N VAL A 96 20.31 -23.84 -2.70
CA VAL A 96 19.56 -22.58 -2.54
C VAL A 96 18.95 -22.43 -1.16
N VAL A 97 18.54 -23.52 -0.49
CA VAL A 97 18.02 -23.45 0.89
C VAL A 97 19.15 -23.24 1.90
N GLU A 98 20.31 -23.87 1.68
CA GLU A 98 21.51 -23.69 2.51
C GLU A 98 22.01 -22.25 2.48
N ARG A 99 21.98 -21.63 1.30
CA ARG A 99 22.35 -20.22 1.11
C ARG A 99 21.21 -19.24 1.43
N ARG A 100 20.05 -19.73 1.89
CA ARG A 100 18.84 -18.94 2.18
C ARG A 100 18.37 -18.06 1.02
N ILE A 101 18.63 -18.50 -0.22
CA ILE A 101 18.12 -17.86 -1.45
C ILE A 101 16.65 -18.21 -1.64
N MET A 102 16.27 -19.44 -1.29
CA MET A 102 14.90 -19.94 -1.39
C MET A 102 14.44 -20.59 -0.08
N PRO A 103 13.13 -20.52 0.24
CA PRO A 103 12.16 -19.61 -0.36
C PRO A 103 12.51 -18.15 -0.01
N PRO A 104 12.20 -17.20 -0.89
CA PRO A 104 12.60 -15.81 -0.68
C PRO A 104 11.78 -15.19 0.46
N TRP A 105 12.47 -14.71 1.47
CA TRP A 105 11.90 -14.00 2.61
C TRP A 105 12.97 -13.11 3.23
N LEU A 106 12.83 -11.80 3.09
CA LEU A 106 13.85 -10.85 3.53
C LEU A 106 13.85 -10.54 5.04
N PRO A 107 12.69 -10.43 5.73
CA PRO A 107 12.69 -10.13 7.16
C PRO A 107 13.39 -11.20 7.96
N ASP A 108 14.20 -10.78 8.94
CA ASP A 108 14.87 -11.72 9.81
C ASP A 108 13.81 -12.51 10.64
N PRO A 109 14.02 -13.82 10.89
CA PRO A 109 13.03 -14.66 11.58
C PRO A 109 12.62 -14.17 12.98
N ALA A 110 13.45 -13.32 13.61
CA ALA A 110 13.26 -12.83 14.97
C ALA A 110 12.42 -11.54 15.08
N ASP A 111 11.96 -10.96 13.98
CA ASP A 111 11.34 -9.61 13.96
C ASP A 111 9.84 -9.60 14.19
N GLY A 112 9.24 -10.78 14.30
CA GLY A 112 7.85 -10.96 14.64
C GLY A 112 7.14 -11.91 13.69
N PRO A 113 5.98 -12.42 14.11
CA PRO A 113 5.19 -13.27 13.25
C PRO A 113 4.51 -12.41 12.19
N PHE A 114 5.04 -12.43 10.97
CA PHE A 114 4.39 -11.85 9.79
C PHE A 114 3.44 -12.86 9.15
N VAL A 115 2.36 -12.37 8.53
CA VAL A 115 1.45 -13.20 7.74
C VAL A 115 2.21 -13.74 6.54
N GLY A 116 2.09 -15.05 6.28
CA GLY A 116 2.76 -15.70 5.16
C GLY A 116 4.28 -15.86 5.29
N HIS A 117 4.80 -15.80 6.52
CA HIS A 117 6.20 -16.14 6.80
C HIS A 117 6.54 -17.51 6.24
N ARG A 118 7.54 -17.55 5.34
CA ARG A 118 7.88 -18.73 4.55
C ARG A 118 9.31 -19.21 4.73
N SER A 119 10.13 -18.55 5.55
CA SER A 119 11.52 -18.97 5.80
C SER A 119 11.59 -20.39 6.35
N LEU A 120 12.67 -21.09 6.00
CA LEU A 120 13.01 -22.39 6.57
C LEU A 120 13.80 -22.24 7.87
N SER A 121 13.45 -23.04 8.87
CA SER A 121 14.24 -23.21 10.09
C SER A 121 15.55 -23.95 9.78
N THR A 122 16.53 -23.82 10.68
CA THR A 122 17.82 -24.54 10.55
C THR A 122 17.61 -26.06 10.51
N GLU A 123 16.64 -26.58 11.26
CA GLU A 123 16.27 -28.00 11.30
C GLU A 123 15.63 -28.44 9.98
N GLN A 124 14.73 -27.63 9.42
CA GLN A 124 14.11 -27.92 8.12
C GLN A 124 15.15 -27.93 6.99
N ILE A 125 16.10 -26.98 7.00
CA ILE A 125 17.24 -26.96 6.06
C ILE A 125 18.06 -28.25 6.22
N SER A 126 18.37 -28.65 7.46
CA SER A 126 19.12 -29.87 7.74
C SER A 126 18.41 -31.14 7.25
N VAL A 127 17.08 -31.22 7.36
CA VAL A 127 16.28 -32.34 6.82
C VAL A 127 16.45 -32.44 5.30
N ILE A 128 16.32 -31.32 4.58
CA ILE A 128 16.50 -31.28 3.11
C ILE A 128 17.93 -31.66 2.73
N GLN A 129 18.93 -31.13 3.45
CA GLN A 129 20.34 -31.44 3.21
C GLN A 129 20.63 -32.94 3.38
N ARG A 130 20.24 -33.53 4.51
CA ARG A 130 20.45 -34.95 4.78
C ARG A 130 19.73 -35.83 3.77
N TRP A 131 18.50 -35.49 3.40
CA TRP A 131 17.76 -36.23 2.37
C TRP A 131 18.51 -36.21 1.03
N ALA A 132 18.98 -35.06 0.59
CA ALA A 132 19.74 -34.94 -0.66
C ALA A 132 21.07 -35.71 -0.60
N GLU A 133 21.77 -35.68 0.55
CA GLU A 133 23.03 -36.41 0.77
C GLU A 133 22.85 -37.93 0.81
N GLN A 134 21.70 -38.41 1.29
CA GLN A 134 21.32 -39.82 1.31
C GLN A 134 20.85 -40.35 -0.04
N GLY A 135 20.98 -39.58 -1.12
CA GLY A 135 20.54 -39.97 -2.46
C GLY A 135 19.05 -39.77 -2.72
N ALA A 136 18.39 -38.89 -1.94
CA ALA A 136 16.99 -38.51 -2.10
C ALA A 136 16.01 -39.70 -2.07
N PRO A 137 15.99 -40.54 -1.02
CA PRO A 137 15.08 -41.68 -0.94
C PRO A 137 13.61 -41.23 -0.86
N GLU A 138 12.72 -41.91 -1.58
CA GLU A 138 11.29 -41.55 -1.68
C GLU A 138 10.52 -41.82 -0.38
N GLY A 139 10.75 -42.97 0.24
CA GLY A 139 9.99 -43.42 1.41
C GLY A 139 8.69 -44.15 1.04
N SER A 140 7.89 -44.49 2.05
CA SER A 140 6.61 -45.17 1.87
C SER A 140 5.53 -44.20 1.39
N THR A 141 4.72 -44.61 0.43
CA THR A 141 3.53 -43.84 0.00
C THR A 141 2.49 -43.71 1.10
N ALA A 142 2.52 -44.58 2.13
CA ALA A 142 1.66 -44.47 3.30
C ALA A 142 2.00 -43.25 4.18
N ASP A 143 3.22 -42.71 4.07
CA ASP A 143 3.66 -41.51 4.78
C ASP A 143 3.48 -40.24 3.93
N ALA A 144 2.93 -40.35 2.71
CA ALA A 144 2.82 -39.23 1.79
C ALA A 144 1.81 -38.18 2.30
N PRO A 145 2.19 -36.90 2.41
CA PRO A 145 1.26 -35.84 2.77
C PRO A 145 0.29 -35.58 1.63
N THR A 146 -0.85 -34.98 1.97
CA THR A 146 -1.78 -34.46 0.97
C THR A 146 -1.09 -33.39 0.13
N VAL A 147 -1.01 -33.61 -1.17
CA VAL A 147 -0.50 -32.60 -2.12
C VAL A 147 -1.40 -31.37 -2.06
N PRO A 148 -0.85 -30.16 -1.86
CA PRO A 148 -1.65 -28.94 -1.83
C PRO A 148 -2.45 -28.76 -3.12
N ARG A 149 -3.64 -28.20 -2.98
CA ARG A 149 -4.49 -27.82 -4.10
C ARG A 149 -4.83 -26.35 -3.97
N TRP A 150 -4.78 -25.65 -5.10
CA TRP A 150 -5.19 -24.27 -5.21
C TRP A 150 -6.48 -24.22 -6.01
N ASN A 151 -7.28 -23.18 -5.78
CA ASN A 151 -8.44 -22.96 -6.63
C ASN A 151 -7.96 -22.59 -8.03
N ASP A 152 -8.48 -23.24 -9.07
CA ASP A 152 -8.06 -22.99 -10.46
C ASP A 152 -8.43 -21.57 -10.96
N ASN A 153 -9.24 -20.84 -10.20
CA ASN A 153 -9.62 -19.46 -10.48
C ASN A 153 -9.15 -18.51 -9.35
N TRP A 154 -9.91 -18.39 -8.28
CA TRP A 154 -9.74 -17.34 -7.26
C TRP A 154 -9.53 -17.95 -5.87
N GLN A 155 -8.43 -17.61 -5.20
CA GLN A 155 -8.03 -18.18 -3.92
C GLN A 155 -8.95 -17.74 -2.78
N LEU A 156 -9.51 -16.53 -2.84
CA LEU A 156 -10.45 -16.03 -1.83
C LEU A 156 -11.91 -16.49 -2.08
N GLY A 157 -12.14 -17.35 -3.06
CA GLY A 157 -13.48 -17.78 -3.49
C GLY A 157 -13.99 -16.95 -4.67
N LYS A 158 -15.27 -17.08 -5.03
CA LYS A 158 -15.84 -16.35 -6.17
C LYS A 158 -15.89 -14.83 -5.89
N PRO A 159 -15.28 -13.95 -6.71
CA PRO A 159 -15.41 -12.51 -6.57
C PRO A 159 -16.82 -12.01 -6.86
N ASP A 160 -17.19 -10.89 -6.24
CA ASP A 160 -18.46 -10.19 -6.48
C ASP A 160 -18.41 -9.38 -7.80
N LEU A 161 -17.22 -8.90 -8.17
CA LEU A 161 -16.95 -8.22 -9.43
C LEU A 161 -15.56 -8.65 -9.95
N VAL A 162 -15.45 -8.92 -11.23
CA VAL A 162 -14.16 -9.13 -11.92
C VAL A 162 -14.01 -8.04 -12.97
N ILE A 163 -12.91 -7.29 -12.90
CA ILE A 163 -12.48 -6.38 -13.97
C ILE A 163 -11.25 -6.97 -14.67
N ARG A 164 -11.05 -6.64 -15.94
CA ARG A 164 -9.97 -7.17 -16.78
C ARG A 164 -9.42 -6.09 -17.68
N MET A 165 -8.12 -6.11 -17.93
CA MET A 165 -7.51 -5.31 -19.00
C MET A 165 -8.24 -5.57 -20.33
N ALA A 166 -8.63 -4.52 -21.03
CA ALA A 166 -9.41 -4.64 -22.26
C ALA A 166 -8.65 -5.44 -23.34
N GLU A 167 -7.35 -5.20 -23.46
CA GLU A 167 -6.47 -5.86 -24.40
C GLU A 167 -5.18 -6.35 -23.70
N PRO A 168 -4.51 -7.39 -24.25
CA PRO A 168 -3.23 -7.83 -23.73
C PRO A 168 -2.12 -6.82 -24.02
N PHE A 169 -1.16 -6.72 -23.11
CA PHE A 169 0.09 -5.99 -23.34
C PHE A 169 1.17 -6.96 -23.81
N ALA A 170 1.91 -6.60 -24.86
CA ALA A 170 3.04 -7.37 -25.38
C ALA A 170 4.34 -6.87 -24.74
N LEU A 171 5.13 -7.79 -24.18
CA LEU A 171 6.44 -7.52 -23.62
C LEU A 171 7.51 -8.08 -24.58
N ALA A 172 8.51 -7.25 -24.88
CA ALA A 172 9.66 -7.66 -25.69
C ALA A 172 10.48 -8.77 -25.00
N ALA A 173 11.22 -9.53 -25.81
CA ALA A 173 12.06 -10.62 -25.32
C ALA A 173 13.18 -10.15 -24.40
N ASP A 174 13.80 -9.04 -24.78
CA ASP A 174 14.98 -8.46 -24.18
C ASP A 174 14.77 -6.95 -23.97
N GLY A 175 15.68 -6.34 -23.21
CA GLY A 175 15.66 -4.91 -22.91
C GLY A 175 15.68 -4.66 -21.40
N PRO A 176 15.59 -3.37 -21.00
CA PRO A 176 15.45 -3.02 -19.60
C PRO A 176 14.07 -3.47 -19.06
N ASP A 177 13.95 -3.48 -17.75
CA ASP A 177 12.67 -3.64 -17.07
C ASP A 177 11.65 -2.60 -17.53
N VAL A 178 10.40 -3.02 -17.64
CA VAL A 178 9.29 -2.17 -18.09
C VAL A 178 8.38 -1.86 -16.92
N TYR A 179 8.18 -0.58 -16.62
CA TYR A 179 7.12 -0.11 -15.74
C TYR A 179 5.94 0.38 -16.58
N ARG A 180 4.77 -0.21 -16.36
CA ARG A 180 3.53 0.12 -17.08
C ARG A 180 2.36 0.27 -16.11
N ASN A 181 1.54 1.29 -16.31
CA ASN A 181 0.37 1.59 -15.49
C ASN A 181 -0.89 1.29 -16.31
N PHE A 182 -1.51 0.14 -16.10
CA PHE A 182 -2.72 -0.24 -16.83
C PHE A 182 -3.95 0.41 -16.19
N VAL A 183 -4.77 1.07 -16.99
CA VAL A 183 -6.00 1.72 -16.53
C VAL A 183 -7.18 0.82 -16.85
N ILE A 184 -7.91 0.41 -15.81
CA ILE A 184 -9.01 -0.56 -15.92
C ILE A 184 -10.26 0.06 -15.29
N PRO A 185 -11.28 0.41 -16.09
CA PRO A 185 -12.53 0.96 -15.56
C PRO A 185 -13.22 0.02 -14.60
N ILE A 186 -13.76 0.56 -13.51
CA ILE A 186 -14.51 -0.21 -12.50
C ILE A 186 -16.01 0.07 -12.70
N PRO A 187 -16.80 -0.89 -13.22
CA PRO A 187 -18.19 -0.66 -13.60
C PRO A 187 -19.14 -0.72 -12.39
N THR A 188 -19.01 0.20 -11.45
CA THR A 188 -19.87 0.32 -10.26
C THR A 188 -20.87 1.47 -10.41
N ALA A 189 -22.16 1.13 -10.49
CA ALA A 189 -23.24 2.12 -10.53
C ALA A 189 -23.60 2.72 -9.16
N VAL A 190 -23.09 2.12 -8.08
CA VAL A 190 -23.39 2.46 -6.70
C VAL A 190 -22.14 2.23 -5.84
N ARG A 191 -21.99 3.03 -4.79
CA ARG A 191 -20.91 2.90 -3.81
C ARG A 191 -20.85 1.47 -3.26
N ARG A 192 -19.63 0.98 -3.02
CA ARG A 192 -19.35 -0.34 -2.44
C ARG A 192 -18.31 -0.25 -1.33
N PHE A 193 -18.32 -1.22 -0.42
CA PHE A 193 -17.25 -1.40 0.56
C PHE A 193 -16.45 -2.65 0.20
N VAL A 194 -15.16 -2.48 -0.04
CA VAL A 194 -14.26 -3.54 -0.51
C VAL A 194 -13.55 -4.16 0.68
N LYS A 195 -13.82 -5.44 0.96
CA LYS A 195 -13.15 -6.21 2.02
C LYS A 195 -11.96 -7.03 1.48
N GLY A 196 -11.78 -7.12 0.18
CA GLY A 196 -10.69 -7.85 -0.43
C GLY A 196 -10.50 -7.53 -1.90
N LEU A 197 -9.25 -7.64 -2.34
CA LEU A 197 -8.86 -7.63 -3.74
C LEU A 197 -7.96 -8.82 -4.02
N GLU A 198 -8.13 -9.43 -5.19
CA GLU A 198 -7.24 -10.47 -5.69
C GLU A 198 -6.78 -10.11 -7.10
N LEU A 199 -5.47 -10.08 -7.32
CA LEU A 199 -4.88 -9.90 -8.65
C LEU A 199 -4.54 -11.26 -9.25
N GLN A 200 -5.09 -11.53 -10.43
CA GLN A 200 -4.56 -12.51 -11.36
C GLN A 200 -3.72 -11.77 -12.41
N PRO A 201 -2.38 -11.90 -12.38
CA PRO A 201 -1.50 -11.13 -13.28
C PRO A 201 -1.57 -11.56 -14.75
N GLY A 202 -2.26 -12.65 -15.06
CA GLY A 202 -2.31 -13.25 -16.41
C GLY A 202 -1.03 -14.02 -16.78
N ASN A 203 0.15 -13.46 -16.49
CA ASN A 203 1.44 -14.13 -16.65
C ASN A 203 2.37 -13.81 -15.46
N PRO A 204 2.29 -14.57 -14.36
CA PRO A 204 3.06 -14.29 -13.13
C PRO A 204 4.58 -14.47 -13.30
N ARG A 205 5.05 -15.03 -14.43
CA ARG A 205 6.48 -15.26 -14.68
C ARG A 205 7.24 -13.98 -15.04
N ILE A 206 6.55 -13.02 -15.66
CA ILE A 206 7.15 -11.74 -16.09
C ILE A 206 6.78 -10.57 -15.18
N VAL A 207 5.80 -10.74 -14.30
CA VAL A 207 5.43 -9.71 -13.31
C VAL A 207 6.31 -9.86 -12.07
N HIS A 208 7.14 -8.85 -11.81
CA HIS A 208 7.99 -8.81 -10.63
C HIS A 208 7.22 -8.38 -9.39
N HIS A 209 6.45 -7.29 -9.50
CA HIS A 209 5.46 -6.85 -8.53
C HIS A 209 4.42 -5.92 -9.19
N ALA A 210 3.32 -5.67 -8.49
CA ALA A 210 2.32 -4.71 -8.92
C ALA A 210 1.69 -3.96 -7.73
N PHE A 211 1.27 -2.71 -7.97
CA PHE A 211 0.49 -1.91 -7.03
C PHE A 211 -0.85 -1.53 -7.64
N MET A 212 -1.91 -1.64 -6.85
CA MET A 212 -3.27 -1.28 -7.24
C MET A 212 -3.65 0.05 -6.61
N ARG A 213 -4.04 1.01 -7.45
CA ARG A 213 -4.48 2.35 -7.04
C ARG A 213 -5.85 2.62 -7.63
N ILE A 214 -6.60 3.52 -7.01
CA ILE A 214 -7.91 3.98 -7.46
C ILE A 214 -7.78 5.43 -7.92
N ASP A 215 -8.20 5.71 -9.15
CA ASP A 215 -8.36 7.07 -9.67
C ASP A 215 -9.86 7.37 -9.77
N ALA A 216 -10.32 8.36 -9.01
CA ALA A 216 -11.71 8.82 -9.07
C ALA A 216 -11.91 9.93 -10.13
N THR A 217 -10.90 10.18 -10.96
CA THR A 217 -10.90 11.18 -12.02
C THR A 217 -10.59 10.52 -13.37
N ARG A 218 -10.70 11.27 -14.48
CA ARG A 218 -10.28 10.80 -15.81
C ARG A 218 -8.78 10.99 -16.09
N GLU A 219 -7.97 11.36 -15.10
CA GLU A 219 -6.58 11.70 -15.36
C GLU A 219 -5.76 10.51 -15.86
N SER A 220 -5.92 9.34 -15.24
CA SER A 220 -5.24 8.12 -15.69
C SER A 220 -5.68 7.70 -17.10
N GLN A 221 -6.98 7.76 -17.40
CA GLN A 221 -7.49 7.48 -18.76
C GLN A 221 -6.91 8.43 -19.80
N ARG A 222 -6.84 9.74 -19.52
CA ARG A 222 -6.25 10.70 -20.47
C ARG A 222 -4.78 10.41 -20.77
N ARG A 223 -4.02 9.86 -19.81
CA ARG A 223 -2.63 9.45 -20.04
C ARG A 223 -2.54 8.17 -20.85
N ASP A 224 -3.43 7.21 -20.59
CA ASP A 224 -3.58 6.00 -21.39
C ASP A 224 -3.87 6.36 -22.86
N GLU A 225 -4.83 7.24 -23.10
CA GLU A 225 -5.21 7.75 -24.44
C GLU A 225 -4.07 8.48 -25.19
N GLN A 226 -3.02 8.91 -24.50
CA GLN A 226 -1.87 9.62 -25.08
C GLN A 226 -0.74 8.69 -25.53
N GLU A 227 -0.77 7.41 -25.14
CA GLU A 227 0.25 6.44 -25.49
C GLU A 227 -0.32 5.28 -26.33
N PRO A 228 0.48 4.67 -27.21
CA PRO A 228 0.04 3.47 -27.92
C PRO A 228 -0.02 2.26 -26.98
N GLY A 229 -1.04 1.42 -27.17
CA GLY A 229 -1.28 0.19 -26.41
C GLY A 229 -1.81 0.45 -24.99
N PRO A 230 -2.13 -0.60 -24.22
CA PRO A 230 -2.86 -0.43 -22.96
C PRO A 230 -1.98 0.19 -21.87
N GLY A 231 -2.52 1.18 -21.17
CA GLY A 231 -1.89 1.90 -20.08
C GLY A 231 -0.89 2.96 -20.54
N PHE A 232 -0.18 3.56 -19.59
CA PHE A 232 0.88 4.54 -19.86
C PHE A 232 2.19 4.14 -19.14
N GLY A 233 3.34 4.56 -19.69
CA GLY A 233 4.66 4.14 -19.23
C GLY A 233 5.10 4.78 -17.91
N GLY A 234 6.12 4.18 -17.31
CA GLY A 234 6.90 4.74 -16.20
C GLY A 234 6.48 4.29 -14.80
N LEU A 235 7.33 4.58 -13.82
CA LEU A 235 7.13 4.23 -12.41
C LEU A 235 6.05 5.10 -11.73
N HIS A 236 5.54 6.14 -12.39
CA HIS A 236 4.73 7.16 -11.73
C HIS A 236 3.28 7.11 -12.18
N THR A 237 2.39 6.96 -11.20
CA THR A 237 0.98 7.21 -11.40
C THR A 237 0.66 8.69 -11.18
N PRO A 238 -0.44 9.21 -11.77
CA PRO A 238 -1.00 10.49 -11.38
C PRO A 238 -1.19 10.62 -9.87
N THR A 239 -1.14 11.84 -9.34
CA THR A 239 -1.45 12.14 -7.94
C THR A 239 -2.91 11.84 -7.57
N THR A 240 -3.79 11.75 -8.58
CA THR A 240 -5.20 11.33 -8.46
C THR A 240 -5.36 9.82 -8.26
N ALA A 241 -4.38 9.02 -8.71
CA ALA A 241 -4.37 7.57 -8.55
C ALA A 241 -3.72 7.19 -7.22
N GLN A 242 -4.55 6.90 -6.22
CA GLN A 242 -4.12 6.72 -4.83
C GLN A 242 -4.44 5.32 -4.32
N THR A 243 -3.66 4.85 -3.36
CA THR A 243 -4.07 3.73 -2.52
C THR A 243 -5.27 4.18 -1.67
N PRO A 244 -6.43 3.53 -1.77
CA PRO A 244 -7.65 4.00 -1.13
C PRO A 244 -7.50 3.94 0.39
N GLN A 245 -7.81 5.04 1.07
CA GLN A 245 -7.97 5.09 2.54
C GLN A 245 -6.80 4.43 3.31
N GLY A 246 -5.55 4.68 2.89
CA GLY A 246 -4.34 4.17 3.56
C GLY A 246 -4.08 2.67 3.41
N GLN A 247 -4.76 1.99 2.49
CA GLN A 247 -4.60 0.56 2.26
C GLN A 247 -3.30 0.22 1.52
N PHE A 248 -2.60 -0.84 1.92
CA PHE A 248 -1.51 -1.40 1.13
C PHE A 248 -2.06 -2.43 0.15
N LEU A 249 -2.17 -2.05 -1.11
CA LEU A 249 -2.71 -2.88 -2.19
C LEU A 249 -1.59 -3.21 -3.18
N SER A 250 -0.84 -4.27 -2.86
CA SER A 250 0.28 -4.76 -3.65
C SER A 250 0.16 -6.26 -3.92
N TRP A 251 0.85 -6.70 -4.97
CA TRP A 251 1.03 -8.08 -5.33
C TRP A 251 2.49 -8.36 -5.65
N GLN A 252 2.98 -9.51 -5.20
CA GLN A 252 4.29 -10.06 -5.54
C GLN A 252 4.21 -11.60 -5.52
N PRO A 253 5.10 -12.31 -6.24
CA PRO A 253 5.11 -13.77 -6.25
C PRO A 253 5.08 -14.40 -4.84
N GLY A 254 4.10 -15.28 -4.62
CA GLY A 254 3.91 -16.00 -3.37
C GLY A 254 3.33 -15.18 -2.21
N LYS A 255 2.90 -13.93 -2.43
CA LYS A 255 2.09 -13.20 -1.44
C LYS A 255 0.76 -13.93 -1.21
N LEU A 256 0.40 -14.12 0.06
CA LEU A 256 -0.90 -14.71 0.41
C LEU A 256 -2.04 -13.74 0.12
N HIS A 257 -3.15 -14.29 -0.35
CA HIS A 257 -4.40 -13.56 -0.50
C HIS A 257 -5.14 -13.55 0.84
N THR A 258 -5.52 -12.37 1.31
CA THR A 258 -6.25 -12.21 2.58
C THR A 258 -7.40 -11.23 2.41
N PHE A 259 -8.47 -11.45 3.17
CA PHE A 259 -9.47 -10.41 3.39
C PHE A 259 -8.93 -9.40 4.41
N ALA A 260 -9.32 -8.15 4.25
CA ALA A 260 -9.12 -7.14 5.26
C ALA A 260 -9.80 -7.57 6.57
N PRO A 261 -9.16 -7.36 7.73
CA PRO A 261 -9.81 -7.57 9.02
C PRO A 261 -11.12 -6.78 9.13
N ARG A 262 -12.03 -7.24 10.01
CA ARG A 262 -13.32 -6.58 10.21
C ARG A 262 -13.15 -5.09 10.52
N GLY A 263 -13.93 -4.25 9.86
CA GLY A 263 -13.90 -2.79 10.01
C GLY A 263 -12.84 -2.06 9.17
N LEU A 264 -11.94 -2.78 8.47
CA LEU A 264 -10.92 -2.23 7.57
C LEU A 264 -11.24 -2.39 6.08
N ALA A 265 -12.51 -2.68 5.74
CA ALA A 265 -12.95 -2.51 4.35
C ALA A 265 -12.70 -1.06 3.89
N TRP A 266 -12.65 -0.79 2.60
CA TRP A 266 -12.49 0.57 2.10
C TRP A 266 -13.61 0.94 1.13
N THR A 267 -13.92 2.23 1.05
CA THR A 267 -15.01 2.76 0.23
C THR A 267 -14.54 2.89 -1.21
N LEU A 268 -15.24 2.20 -2.11
CA LEU A 268 -15.15 2.37 -3.55
C LEU A 268 -16.32 3.23 -4.01
N GLU A 269 -16.00 4.44 -4.49
CA GLU A 269 -16.98 5.30 -5.15
C GLU A 269 -17.33 4.79 -6.56
N THR A 270 -18.34 5.39 -7.18
CA THR A 270 -18.78 5.06 -8.54
C THR A 270 -17.88 5.69 -9.59
N ASN A 271 -17.80 5.07 -10.77
CA ASN A 271 -17.07 5.60 -11.94
C ASN A 271 -15.58 5.86 -11.68
N CYS A 272 -14.94 5.00 -10.89
CA CYS A 272 -13.49 5.03 -10.68
C CYS A 272 -12.77 4.11 -11.67
N ASP A 273 -11.50 4.39 -11.91
CA ASP A 273 -10.57 3.47 -12.56
C ASP A 273 -9.65 2.80 -11.54
N LEU A 274 -9.33 1.53 -11.79
CA LEU A 274 -8.18 0.89 -11.16
C LEU A 274 -6.95 1.15 -12.01
N VAL A 275 -5.90 1.70 -11.40
CA VAL A 275 -4.58 1.86 -12.01
C VAL A 275 -3.67 0.77 -11.47
N LEU A 276 -3.35 -0.21 -12.32
CA LEU A 276 -2.44 -1.31 -12.01
C LEU A 276 -1.03 -0.93 -12.47
N GLN A 277 -0.25 -0.38 -11.55
CA GLN A 277 1.17 -0.16 -11.77
C GLN A 277 1.90 -1.49 -11.70
N THR A 278 2.54 -1.90 -12.80
CA THR A 278 3.15 -3.21 -12.96
C THR A 278 4.61 -3.07 -13.34
N HIS A 279 5.49 -3.76 -12.60
CA HIS A 279 6.89 -3.92 -12.94
C HIS A 279 7.09 -5.25 -13.66
N LEU A 280 7.50 -5.17 -14.93
CA LEU A 280 7.68 -6.30 -15.82
C LEU A 280 9.17 -6.55 -16.11
N ARG A 281 9.58 -7.82 -16.06
CA ARG A 281 10.93 -8.26 -16.43
C ARG A 281 10.89 -9.11 -17.70
N PRO A 282 11.63 -8.74 -18.76
CA PRO A 282 11.78 -9.58 -19.94
C PRO A 282 12.31 -10.97 -19.58
N SER A 283 11.82 -12.02 -20.26
CA SER A 283 12.16 -13.42 -19.96
C SER A 283 13.16 -14.03 -20.95
N GLY A 284 13.67 -13.27 -21.92
CA GLY A 284 14.47 -13.75 -23.04
C GLY A 284 13.66 -14.24 -24.23
N LYS A 285 12.32 -14.07 -24.21
CA LYS A 285 11.42 -14.36 -25.33
C LYS A 285 10.21 -13.43 -25.29
N PRO A 286 9.54 -13.15 -26.43
CA PRO A 286 8.35 -12.31 -26.43
C PRO A 286 7.25 -12.93 -25.56
N GLU A 287 6.67 -12.12 -24.69
CA GLU A 287 5.65 -12.54 -23.72
C GLU A 287 4.45 -11.61 -23.78
N SER A 288 3.35 -12.01 -23.15
CA SER A 288 2.18 -11.15 -23.01
C SER A 288 1.53 -11.29 -21.65
N ILE A 289 0.91 -10.21 -21.18
CA ILE A 289 0.08 -10.18 -19.97
C ILE A 289 -1.31 -9.61 -20.25
N GLN A 290 -2.30 -10.13 -19.53
CA GLN A 290 -3.63 -9.54 -19.47
C GLN A 290 -4.22 -9.80 -18.09
N SER A 291 -4.07 -8.83 -17.21
CA SER A 291 -4.44 -8.95 -15.79
C SER A 291 -5.96 -8.90 -15.58
N SER A 292 -6.42 -9.62 -14.56
CA SER A 292 -7.78 -9.56 -14.03
C SER A 292 -7.75 -9.30 -12.52
N ILE A 293 -8.69 -8.50 -12.02
CA ILE A 293 -8.80 -8.16 -10.60
C ILE A 293 -10.18 -8.58 -10.09
N GLY A 294 -10.20 -9.42 -9.06
CA GLY A 294 -11.39 -9.81 -8.33
C GLY A 294 -11.65 -8.90 -7.14
N PHE A 295 -12.82 -8.28 -7.10
CA PHE A 295 -13.31 -7.48 -5.98
C PHE A 295 -14.25 -8.30 -5.11
N TYR A 296 -14.06 -8.18 -3.80
CA TYR A 296 -14.91 -8.80 -2.79
C TYR A 296 -15.52 -7.70 -1.92
N PHE A 297 -16.85 -7.63 -1.91
CA PHE A 297 -17.61 -6.60 -1.25
C PHE A 297 -18.18 -7.06 0.10
N THR A 298 -18.58 -6.08 0.89
CA THR A 298 -19.32 -6.25 2.14
C THR A 298 -20.37 -5.15 2.27
N ASP A 299 -21.44 -5.43 3.01
CA ASP A 299 -22.44 -4.43 3.38
C ASP A 299 -22.04 -3.65 4.65
N GLU A 300 -21.00 -4.12 5.37
CA GLU A 300 -20.44 -3.42 6.53
C GLU A 300 -19.56 -2.25 6.09
N ALA A 301 -20.00 -1.02 6.38
CA ALA A 301 -19.20 0.18 6.17
C ALA A 301 -17.89 0.14 6.98
N PRO A 302 -16.80 0.77 6.49
CA PRO A 302 -15.57 0.94 7.27
C PRO A 302 -15.85 1.62 8.61
N THR A 303 -15.37 1.03 9.69
CA THR A 303 -15.35 1.67 11.02
C THR A 303 -13.97 2.23 11.36
N ASN A 304 -12.95 1.84 10.59
CA ASN A 304 -11.55 2.14 10.82
C ASN A 304 -10.88 2.45 9.49
N THR A 305 -10.03 3.48 9.47
CA THR A 305 -9.27 3.88 8.28
C THR A 305 -7.79 3.91 8.64
N PRO A 306 -6.95 3.07 8.00
CA PRO A 306 -5.51 3.15 8.20
C PRO A 306 -4.95 4.44 7.60
N PHE A 307 -3.79 4.83 8.11
CA PHE A 307 -2.99 5.95 7.67
C PHE A 307 -1.66 5.40 7.12
N LYS A 308 -1.27 5.86 5.94
CA LYS A 308 0.01 5.51 5.31
C LYS A 308 1.05 6.55 5.74
N LEU A 309 2.07 6.10 6.44
CA LEU A 309 3.16 6.92 6.97
C LEU A 309 4.46 6.52 6.28
N GLY A 310 5.17 7.49 5.70
CA GLY A 310 6.44 7.23 5.00
C GLY A 310 7.64 7.81 5.71
N LEU A 311 8.72 7.03 5.86
CA LEU A 311 10.07 7.51 6.14
C LEU A 311 10.84 7.39 4.83
N GLN A 312 11.33 8.51 4.30
CA GLN A 312 11.96 8.56 2.99
C GLN A 312 12.83 9.81 2.82
N THR A 313 13.82 9.72 1.94
CA THR A 313 14.62 10.89 1.56
C THR A 313 15.01 10.87 0.08
N TYR A 314 15.03 12.05 -0.52
CA TYR A 314 15.53 12.29 -1.87
C TYR A 314 16.99 12.77 -1.86
N ALA A 315 17.53 13.09 -0.68
CA ALA A 315 18.91 13.55 -0.49
C ALA A 315 19.88 12.35 -0.39
N ILE A 316 19.88 11.51 -1.43
CA ILE A 316 20.76 10.34 -1.54
C ILE A 316 22.00 10.73 -2.36
N ASP A 317 23.18 10.48 -1.79
CA ASP A 317 24.47 10.64 -2.47
C ASP A 317 25.45 9.58 -1.92
N ILE A 318 25.63 8.49 -2.68
CA ILE A 318 26.44 7.33 -2.31
C ILE A 318 27.74 7.37 -3.15
N PRO A 319 28.91 7.64 -2.54
CA PRO A 319 30.17 7.67 -3.27
C PRO A 319 30.51 6.33 -3.93
N ALA A 320 31.19 6.36 -5.08
CA ALA A 320 31.77 5.17 -5.69
C ALA A 320 32.72 4.47 -4.71
N GLY A 321 32.60 3.16 -4.55
CA GLY A 321 33.45 2.36 -3.66
C GLY A 321 33.05 2.35 -2.19
N ALA A 322 32.01 3.09 -1.78
CA ALA A 322 31.54 3.09 -0.39
C ALA A 322 30.98 1.71 -0.02
N ILE A 323 31.40 1.14 1.12
CA ILE A 323 30.97 -0.21 1.56
C ILE A 323 29.86 -0.22 2.62
N ASP A 324 29.59 0.95 3.22
CA ASP A 324 28.64 1.09 4.34
C ASP A 324 28.06 2.52 4.42
N GLN A 325 27.59 3.05 3.30
CA GLN A 325 26.94 4.36 3.31
C GLN A 325 25.61 4.23 4.05
N THR A 326 25.38 5.05 5.08
CA THR A 326 24.14 4.98 5.87
C THR A 326 23.22 6.15 5.59
N ILE A 327 21.95 5.87 5.35
CA ILE A 327 20.88 6.85 5.23
C ILE A 327 19.85 6.61 6.33
N ARG A 328 19.38 7.69 6.94
CA ARG A 328 18.44 7.64 8.06
C ARG A 328 17.30 8.62 7.88
N ASP A 329 16.16 8.26 8.42
CA ASP A 329 15.04 9.16 8.60
C ASP A 329 14.29 8.78 9.88
N THR A 330 13.53 9.71 10.44
CA THR A 330 12.75 9.51 11.67
C THR A 330 11.37 10.16 11.59
N TYR A 331 10.45 9.72 12.44
CA TYR A 331 9.14 10.33 12.60
C TYR A 331 8.61 10.14 14.02
N THR A 332 8.12 11.20 14.65
CA THR A 332 7.48 11.11 15.97
C THR A 332 5.97 11.02 15.83
N LEU A 333 5.37 9.99 16.42
CA LEU A 333 3.94 9.73 16.35
C LEU A 333 3.12 10.80 17.09
N ALA A 334 2.17 11.43 16.39
CA ALA A 334 1.25 12.41 16.97
C ALA A 334 0.03 11.79 17.68
N ALA A 335 -0.16 10.47 17.56
CA ALA A 335 -1.26 9.73 18.15
C ALA A 335 -0.84 8.31 18.53
N ASP A 336 -1.67 7.66 19.35
CA ASP A 336 -1.56 6.23 19.64
C ASP A 336 -1.97 5.44 18.38
N VAL A 337 -1.15 4.48 17.97
CA VAL A 337 -1.41 3.70 16.74
C VAL A 337 -1.15 2.21 16.92
N GLN A 338 -1.74 1.41 16.04
CA GLN A 338 -1.31 0.04 15.75
C GLN A 338 -0.61 0.00 14.39
N VAL A 339 0.61 -0.51 14.32
CA VAL A 339 1.28 -0.80 13.05
C VAL A 339 0.72 -2.11 12.51
N LEU A 340 0.10 -2.05 11.33
CA LEU A 340 -0.50 -3.19 10.63
C LEU A 340 0.51 -3.88 9.72
N SER A 341 1.24 -3.09 8.93
CA SER A 341 2.15 -3.57 7.89
C SER A 341 3.34 -2.62 7.71
N VAL A 342 4.46 -3.17 7.24
CA VAL A 342 5.68 -2.44 6.87
C VAL A 342 6.08 -2.78 5.44
N LEU A 343 6.43 -1.78 4.65
CA LEU A 343 6.86 -1.92 3.25
C LEU A 343 8.21 -1.19 3.09
N PRO A 344 9.33 -1.93 3.10
CA PRO A 344 10.64 -1.38 2.80
C PRO A 344 10.89 -1.27 1.29
N HIS A 345 11.68 -0.29 0.86
CA HIS A 345 12.14 -0.20 -0.52
C HIS A 345 13.50 0.50 -0.64
N ALA A 346 14.41 -0.14 -1.37
CA ALA A 346 15.71 0.35 -1.84
C ALA A 346 16.09 -0.42 -3.11
N HIS A 347 17.04 0.08 -3.90
CA HIS A 347 17.51 -0.56 -5.13
C HIS A 347 18.72 -1.49 -4.88
N TYR A 348 19.58 -1.66 -5.88
CA TYR A 348 20.61 -2.70 -5.94
C TYR A 348 21.79 -2.51 -4.98
N LEU A 349 22.06 -1.29 -4.53
CA LEU A 349 23.13 -1.02 -3.57
C LEU A 349 22.65 -1.21 -2.14
N GLY A 350 21.34 -1.20 -1.89
CA GLY A 350 20.73 -1.53 -0.61
C GLY A 350 21.27 -2.87 -0.08
N LYS A 351 21.76 -2.87 1.15
CA LYS A 351 22.39 -4.02 1.79
C LYS A 351 21.63 -4.48 3.02
N GLU A 352 21.22 -3.52 3.86
CA GLU A 352 20.58 -3.81 5.14
C GLU A 352 19.60 -2.69 5.48
N LEU A 353 18.48 -3.07 6.10
CA LEU A 353 17.52 -2.15 6.68
C LEU A 353 17.29 -2.50 8.15
N GLU A 354 17.41 -1.51 9.03
CA GLU A 354 16.90 -1.55 10.39
C GLU A 354 15.74 -0.55 10.55
N ALA A 355 14.58 -1.04 10.99
CA ALA A 355 13.42 -0.24 11.35
C ALA A 355 13.02 -0.52 12.80
N PHE A 356 12.96 0.52 13.62
CA PHE A 356 12.64 0.41 15.05
C PHE A 356 11.86 1.61 15.56
N ALA A 357 11.16 1.40 16.67
CA ALA A 357 10.41 2.38 17.41
C ALA A 357 11.09 2.62 18.76
N THR A 358 11.45 3.87 19.06
CA THR A 358 11.87 4.30 20.39
C THR A 358 10.65 4.85 21.12
N LEU A 359 10.19 4.12 22.13
CA LEU A 359 9.04 4.47 22.95
C LEU A 359 9.32 5.71 23.83
N PRO A 360 8.29 6.38 24.37
CA PRO A 360 8.47 7.57 25.23
C PRO A 360 9.29 7.31 26.51
N ASP A 361 9.37 6.06 26.97
CA ASP A 361 10.19 5.64 28.11
C ASP A 361 11.66 5.34 27.72
N GLY A 362 12.01 5.51 26.45
CA GLY A 362 13.34 5.22 25.89
C GLY A 362 13.55 3.77 25.44
N LYS A 363 12.59 2.86 25.70
CA LYS A 363 12.71 1.47 25.26
C LYS A 363 12.62 1.38 23.73
N GLN A 364 13.58 0.69 23.12
CA GLN A 364 13.52 0.37 21.70
C GLN A 364 12.75 -0.93 21.45
N GLN A 365 11.89 -0.90 20.45
CA GLN A 365 11.20 -2.04 19.90
C GLN A 365 11.50 -2.14 18.41
N ARG A 366 12.06 -3.27 17.97
CA ARG A 366 12.31 -3.54 16.56
C ARG A 366 10.98 -3.78 15.84
N LEU A 367 10.83 -3.21 14.64
CA LEU A 367 9.66 -3.38 13.77
C LEU A 367 10.00 -4.26 12.57
N LEU A 368 11.19 -4.09 11.99
CA LEU A 368 11.68 -4.87 10.86
C LEU A 368 13.20 -4.77 10.80
N HIS A 369 13.88 -5.88 10.56
CA HIS A 369 15.28 -5.92 10.19
C HIS A 369 15.42 -6.85 8.98
N ILE A 370 16.17 -6.38 8.00
CA ILE A 370 16.52 -7.14 6.81
C ILE A 370 18.04 -7.11 6.74
N SER A 371 18.67 -8.21 7.13
CA SER A 371 20.12 -8.34 7.20
C SER A 371 20.81 -8.48 5.83
N ASN A 372 20.06 -8.89 4.80
CA ASN A 372 20.55 -9.05 3.43
C ASN A 372 19.45 -8.66 2.44
N TRP A 373 19.34 -7.36 2.17
CA TRP A 373 18.38 -6.82 1.21
C TRP A 373 18.61 -7.42 -0.19
N ASP A 374 17.51 -7.76 -0.86
CA ASP A 374 17.53 -8.16 -2.26
C ASP A 374 16.40 -7.44 -3.01
N PHE A 375 16.78 -6.54 -3.91
CA PHE A 375 15.84 -5.81 -4.76
C PHE A 375 14.93 -6.75 -5.58
N ASN A 376 15.32 -7.99 -5.82
CA ASN A 376 14.49 -8.96 -6.54
C ASN A 376 13.32 -9.53 -5.71
N TRP A 377 13.27 -9.25 -4.41
CA TRP A 377 12.28 -9.82 -3.49
C TRP A 377 11.64 -8.74 -2.61
N GLN A 378 11.03 -7.76 -3.27
CA GLN A 378 10.31 -6.68 -2.62
C GLN A 378 8.90 -7.10 -2.19
N GLY A 379 8.44 -6.56 -1.07
CA GLY A 379 7.10 -6.83 -0.59
C GLY A 379 6.77 -6.07 0.69
N ASP A 380 5.47 -5.91 0.95
CA ASP A 380 4.94 -5.50 2.24
C ASP A 380 4.80 -6.71 3.17
N TYR A 381 5.07 -6.48 4.45
CA TYR A 381 5.01 -7.48 5.52
C TYR A 381 3.94 -7.08 6.53
N GLN A 382 2.83 -7.81 6.52
CA GLN A 382 1.74 -7.63 7.46
C GLN A 382 2.03 -8.37 8.77
N PHE A 383 1.92 -7.69 9.90
CA PHE A 383 2.03 -8.35 11.21
C PHE A 383 0.83 -9.26 11.45
N GLN A 384 1.05 -10.48 11.96
CA GLN A 384 -0.04 -11.35 12.41
C GLN A 384 -0.81 -10.72 13.58
N LYS A 385 -0.10 -9.99 14.44
CA LYS A 385 -0.67 -9.18 15.52
C LYS A 385 -0.16 -7.75 15.37
N PRO A 386 -1.04 -6.76 15.13
CA PRO A 386 -0.61 -5.38 15.03
C PRO A 386 0.20 -4.90 16.23
N VAL A 387 1.21 -4.07 15.98
CA VAL A 387 2.12 -3.56 17.00
C VAL A 387 1.59 -2.24 17.55
N PHE A 388 1.20 -2.22 18.82
CA PHE A 388 0.80 -0.98 19.49
C PHE A 388 2.02 -0.07 19.75
N LEU A 389 1.92 1.20 19.35
CA LEU A 389 2.89 2.25 19.64
C LEU A 389 2.15 3.48 20.21
N PRO A 390 2.53 3.97 21.40
CA PRO A 390 1.92 5.16 21.98
C PRO A 390 2.36 6.44 21.25
N ARG A 391 1.55 7.49 21.36
CA ARG A 391 1.93 8.86 20.98
C ARG A 391 3.29 9.23 21.58
N GLY A 392 4.10 9.97 20.81
CA GLY A 392 5.45 10.39 21.20
C GLY A 392 6.53 9.35 20.91
N THR A 393 6.16 8.15 20.47
CA THR A 393 7.12 7.17 19.95
C THR A 393 7.82 7.72 18.70
N THR A 394 9.14 7.56 18.64
CA THR A 394 9.96 7.91 17.46
C THR A 394 10.21 6.67 16.62
N LEU A 395 9.62 6.62 15.44
CA LEU A 395 9.93 5.66 14.39
C LEU A 395 11.26 6.05 13.73
N SER A 396 12.12 5.07 13.47
CA SER A 396 13.41 5.26 12.81
C SER A 396 13.59 4.26 11.67
N MET A 397 14.12 4.74 10.55
CA MET A 397 14.58 3.95 9.42
C MET A 397 16.08 4.14 9.27
N VAL A 398 16.83 3.04 9.12
CA VAL A 398 18.27 3.06 8.86
C VAL A 398 18.57 2.09 7.71
N TRP A 399 18.91 2.65 6.55
CA TRP A 399 19.38 1.89 5.40
C TRP A 399 20.90 1.95 5.31
N ARG A 400 21.54 0.82 5.05
CA ARG A 400 22.96 0.71 4.69
C ARG A 400 23.10 0.27 3.24
N TYR A 401 24.05 0.88 2.54
CA TYR A 401 24.34 0.65 1.12
C TYR A 401 25.80 0.24 0.90
N ASP A 402 26.01 -0.68 -0.04
CA ASP A 402 27.32 -1.14 -0.51
C ASP A 402 27.48 -0.86 -2.01
N ASN A 403 28.19 0.20 -2.31
CA ASN A 403 28.60 0.64 -3.65
C ASN A 403 30.06 0.24 -3.98
N SER A 404 30.53 -0.87 -3.42
CA SER A 404 31.86 -1.40 -3.74
C SER A 404 31.84 -2.37 -4.92
N THR A 405 33.03 -2.74 -5.38
CA THR A 405 33.24 -3.81 -6.37
C THR A 405 32.84 -5.19 -5.85
N ASN A 406 32.74 -5.37 -4.53
CA ASN A 406 32.44 -6.67 -3.92
C ASN A 406 30.94 -6.93 -3.77
N ASN A 407 30.11 -5.90 -3.91
CA ASN A 407 28.67 -6.09 -4.01
C ASN A 407 28.33 -6.68 -5.39
N ALA A 408 28.02 -7.98 -5.42
CA ALA A 408 27.63 -8.69 -6.63
C ALA A 408 26.33 -8.15 -7.28
N ARG A 409 25.55 -7.34 -6.55
CA ARG A 409 24.35 -6.67 -7.06
C ARG A 409 24.65 -5.28 -7.62
N ASN A 410 25.86 -4.75 -7.46
CA ASN A 410 26.20 -3.42 -7.97
C ASN A 410 26.02 -3.38 -9.50
N PRO A 411 25.15 -2.51 -10.04
CA PRO A 411 24.89 -2.45 -11.47
C PRO A 411 26.05 -1.78 -12.25
N HIS A 412 27.06 -1.24 -11.56
CA HIS A 412 28.17 -0.51 -12.15
C HIS A 412 29.51 -1.21 -11.90
N HIS A 413 30.24 -1.49 -12.98
CA HIS A 413 31.60 -2.02 -12.94
C HIS A 413 32.51 -1.23 -13.90
N PRO A 414 33.42 -0.36 -13.39
CA PRO A 414 33.68 -0.06 -11.98
C PRO A 414 32.55 0.72 -11.28
N PRO A 415 32.48 0.73 -9.94
CA PRO A 415 31.46 1.49 -9.20
C PRO A 415 31.47 2.98 -9.54
N GLN A 416 30.28 3.58 -9.55
CA GLN A 416 30.06 5.00 -9.84
C GLN A 416 29.34 5.67 -8.67
N ARG A 417 29.41 7.00 -8.57
CA ARG A 417 28.62 7.74 -7.56
C ARG A 417 27.14 7.61 -7.91
N VAL A 418 26.33 7.13 -6.98
CA VAL A 418 24.89 6.91 -7.15
C VAL A 418 24.09 7.91 -6.32
N ARG A 419 23.00 8.44 -6.86
CA ARG A 419 22.11 9.39 -6.20
C ARG A 419 20.67 8.88 -6.19
N TYR A 420 19.76 9.66 -5.62
CA TYR A 420 18.34 9.38 -5.74
C TYR A 420 17.94 9.26 -7.21
N GLY A 421 17.16 8.23 -7.54
CA GLY A 421 16.53 8.14 -8.84
C GLY A 421 15.61 6.94 -8.99
N LEU A 422 14.95 6.89 -10.14
CA LEU A 422 13.85 5.95 -10.40
C LEU A 422 14.32 4.66 -11.06
N GLN A 423 15.52 4.66 -11.64
CA GLN A 423 16.07 3.47 -12.26
C GLN A 423 16.63 2.57 -11.18
N SER A 424 16.58 1.25 -11.41
CA SER A 424 17.19 0.28 -10.49
C SER A 424 18.70 0.49 -10.31
N SER A 425 19.36 1.20 -11.25
CA SER A 425 20.76 1.61 -11.17
C SER A 425 21.02 2.89 -10.39
N ASP A 426 19.96 3.65 -10.08
CA ASP A 426 19.95 4.72 -9.09
C ASP A 426 19.62 4.14 -7.70
N GLU A 427 19.39 4.96 -6.69
CA GLU A 427 18.94 4.48 -5.37
C GLU A 427 17.69 5.17 -4.80
N MET A 428 17.04 4.47 -3.88
CA MET A 428 15.94 4.94 -3.05
C MET A 428 16.14 4.49 -1.60
N ALA A 429 15.57 5.23 -0.66
CA ALA A 429 15.64 4.91 0.76
C ALA A 429 14.26 5.11 1.37
N GLU A 430 13.42 4.08 1.35
CA GLU A 430 12.03 4.18 1.80
C GLU A 430 11.66 3.11 2.82
N LEU A 431 10.82 3.51 3.77
CA LEU A 431 10.10 2.64 4.68
C LEU A 431 8.69 3.20 4.86
N TRP A 432 7.70 2.48 4.36
CA TRP A 432 6.30 2.81 4.53
C TRP A 432 5.68 1.95 5.63
N LEU A 433 4.92 2.59 6.51
CA LEU A 433 4.13 1.93 7.55
C LEU A 433 2.65 2.16 7.28
N GLN A 434 1.88 1.08 7.33
CA GLN A 434 0.44 1.17 7.44
C GLN A 434 0.09 1.18 8.93
N VAL A 435 -0.39 2.31 9.44
CA VAL A 435 -0.74 2.46 10.85
C VAL A 435 -2.23 2.70 11.01
N LEU A 436 -2.84 2.15 12.05
CA LEU A 436 -4.23 2.39 12.40
C LEU A 436 -4.28 3.23 13.69
N PRO A 437 -4.79 4.48 13.66
CA PRO A 437 -5.01 5.23 14.89
C PRO A 437 -5.98 4.49 15.81
N ILE A 438 -5.68 4.47 17.11
CA ILE A 438 -6.54 3.82 18.12
C ILE A 438 -7.90 4.51 18.22
N ARG A 439 -7.94 5.84 18.06
CA ARG A 439 -9.18 6.62 18.03
C ARG A 439 -9.39 7.12 16.60
N ALA A 440 -10.58 6.94 16.04
CA ALA A 440 -10.89 7.38 14.68
C ALA A 440 -10.60 8.88 14.45
N ASN A 441 -10.86 9.73 15.46
CA ASN A 441 -10.61 11.17 15.38
C ASN A 441 -9.11 11.54 15.33
N ASP A 442 -8.21 10.62 15.69
CA ASP A 442 -6.76 10.86 15.61
C ASP A 442 -6.24 10.81 14.16
N LEU A 443 -7.03 10.29 13.20
CA LEU A 443 -6.64 10.25 11.79
C LEU A 443 -6.37 11.65 11.22
N GLU A 444 -7.25 12.61 11.51
CA GLU A 444 -7.07 13.99 11.06
C GLU A 444 -5.86 14.66 11.72
N ALA A 445 -5.62 14.35 13.00
CA ALA A 445 -4.46 14.84 13.73
C ALA A 445 -3.14 14.29 13.14
N LEU A 446 -3.11 12.99 12.80
CA LEU A 446 -1.97 12.37 12.10
C LEU A 446 -1.75 13.02 10.73
N ALA A 447 -2.80 13.15 9.92
CA ALA A 447 -2.71 13.75 8.59
C ALA A 447 -2.21 15.20 8.64
N ARG A 448 -2.73 16.01 9.57
CA ARG A 448 -2.31 17.40 9.75
C ARG A 448 -0.87 17.51 10.24
N TYR A 449 -0.46 16.63 11.14
CA TYR A 449 0.92 16.62 11.65
C TYR A 449 1.94 16.20 10.57
N ASP A 450 1.60 15.21 9.74
CA ASP A 450 2.48 14.71 8.67
C ASP A 450 2.47 15.60 7.42
N GLN A 451 1.43 16.41 7.22
CA GLN A 451 1.23 17.24 6.01
C GLN A 451 2.46 18.07 5.61
N PRO A 452 3.15 18.82 6.50
CA PRO A 452 4.34 19.59 6.12
C PRO A 452 5.50 18.73 5.61
N ARG A 453 5.58 17.47 6.06
CA ARG A 453 6.60 16.51 5.60
C ARG A 453 6.22 15.97 4.23
N VAL A 454 4.96 15.58 4.04
CA VAL A 454 4.43 15.12 2.73
C VAL A 454 4.66 16.18 1.66
N PHE A 455 4.38 17.45 1.97
CA PHE A 455 4.61 18.56 1.04
C PHE A 455 6.09 18.80 0.76
N ARG A 456 6.98 18.73 1.75
CA ARG A 456 8.43 18.81 1.50
C ARG A 456 8.94 17.66 0.63
N ALA A 457 8.52 16.43 0.91
CA ALA A 457 8.83 15.27 0.08
C ALA A 457 8.34 15.46 -1.37
N ALA A 458 7.13 15.99 -1.57
CA ALA A 458 6.61 16.30 -2.89
C ALA A 458 7.43 17.40 -3.60
N LEU A 459 7.89 18.42 -2.89
CA LEU A 459 8.76 19.47 -3.44
C LEU A 459 10.10 18.90 -3.90
N ASP A 460 10.78 18.15 -3.04
CA ASP A 460 12.09 17.54 -3.34
C ASP A 460 12.01 16.62 -4.56
N TYR A 461 10.98 15.79 -4.60
CA TYR A 461 10.73 14.89 -5.71
C TYR A 461 10.44 15.60 -7.03
N ASN A 462 9.59 16.64 -7.04
CA ASN A 462 9.33 17.38 -8.27
C ASN A 462 10.55 18.20 -8.72
N ASN A 463 11.39 18.67 -7.80
CA ASN A 463 12.68 19.27 -8.14
C ASN A 463 13.63 18.25 -8.80
N TYR A 464 13.64 17.00 -8.32
CA TYR A 464 14.34 15.92 -9.00
C TYR A 464 13.82 15.72 -10.44
N LEU A 465 12.50 15.68 -10.64
CA LEU A 465 11.89 15.57 -11.98
C LEU A 465 12.28 16.73 -12.90
N LEU A 466 12.38 17.96 -12.37
CA LEU A 466 12.86 19.11 -13.12
C LEU A 466 14.36 19.03 -13.46
N GLY A 467 15.16 18.37 -12.62
CA GLY A 467 16.55 18.05 -12.92
C GLY A 467 16.69 17.09 -14.12
N LEU A 468 15.75 16.14 -14.27
CA LEU A 468 15.68 15.24 -15.43
C LEU A 468 15.14 15.95 -16.67
N ASN A 469 14.07 16.74 -16.51
CA ASN A 469 13.43 17.48 -17.59
C ASN A 469 12.96 18.86 -17.09
N PRO A 470 13.72 19.94 -17.38
CA PRO A 470 13.35 21.30 -16.96
C PRO A 470 12.02 21.81 -17.55
N ASN A 471 11.54 21.18 -18.63
CA ASN A 471 10.31 21.52 -19.32
C ASN A 471 9.12 20.62 -18.91
N ASN A 472 9.21 19.93 -17.77
CA ASN A 472 8.10 19.15 -17.24
C ASN A 472 7.01 20.06 -16.64
N ALA A 473 5.97 20.38 -17.42
CA ALA A 473 4.85 21.23 -17.02
C ALA A 473 4.17 20.76 -15.71
N ARG A 474 4.03 19.44 -15.55
CA ARG A 474 3.38 18.84 -14.38
C ARG A 474 4.21 19.01 -13.12
N ALA A 475 5.52 18.84 -13.20
CA ALA A 475 6.40 19.07 -12.05
C ALA A 475 6.37 20.54 -11.60
N HIS A 476 6.41 21.50 -12.54
CA HIS A 476 6.23 22.92 -12.23
C HIS A 476 4.86 23.22 -11.55
N ASN A 477 3.79 22.59 -12.02
CA ASN A 477 2.46 22.71 -11.42
C ASN A 477 2.42 22.16 -9.99
N GLU A 478 2.94 20.95 -9.76
CA GLU A 478 2.98 20.35 -8.42
C GLU A 478 3.84 21.17 -7.45
N ILE A 479 4.98 21.72 -7.91
CA ILE A 479 5.79 22.64 -7.13
C ILE A 479 4.99 23.89 -6.74
N GLY A 480 4.31 24.53 -7.70
CA GLY A 480 3.48 25.71 -7.42
C GLY A 480 2.34 25.44 -6.44
N LYS A 481 1.69 24.27 -6.54
CA LYS A 481 0.67 23.79 -5.59
C LYS A 481 1.26 23.65 -4.19
N VAL A 482 2.40 22.96 -4.07
CA VAL A 482 3.07 22.72 -2.79
C VAL A 482 3.55 24.04 -2.16
N GLN A 483 4.13 24.93 -2.95
CA GLN A 483 4.55 26.27 -2.52
C GLN A 483 3.38 27.07 -1.95
N LEU A 484 2.20 26.99 -2.58
CA LEU A 484 0.99 27.63 -2.08
C LEU A 484 0.60 27.10 -0.70
N PHE A 485 0.63 25.78 -0.50
CA PHE A 485 0.32 25.15 0.79
C PHE A 485 1.36 25.41 1.88
N LEU A 486 2.64 25.50 1.51
CA LEU A 486 3.73 25.83 2.43
C LEU A 486 3.84 27.33 2.73
N GLY A 487 3.00 28.17 2.11
CA GLY A 487 3.04 29.63 2.28
C GLY A 487 4.22 30.32 1.60
N GLN A 488 4.88 29.65 0.64
CA GLN A 488 6.01 30.16 -0.14
C GLN A 488 5.50 31.05 -1.30
N TYR A 489 4.71 32.07 -0.97
CA TYR A 489 3.91 32.84 -1.95
C TYR A 489 4.71 33.54 -3.04
N ALA A 490 5.98 33.87 -2.80
CA ALA A 490 6.84 34.51 -3.81
C ALA A 490 7.12 33.61 -5.02
N GLU A 491 7.13 32.28 -4.82
CA GLU A 491 7.52 31.30 -5.83
C GLU A 491 6.33 30.67 -6.57
N VAL A 492 5.11 30.83 -6.03
CA VAL A 492 3.87 30.21 -6.55
C VAL A 492 3.59 30.63 -7.99
N GLU A 493 3.53 31.95 -8.23
CA GLU A 493 3.20 32.47 -9.55
C GLU A 493 4.24 32.08 -10.61
N PRO A 494 5.56 32.25 -10.39
CA PRO A 494 6.59 31.77 -11.32
C PRO A 494 6.43 30.30 -11.73
N SER A 495 6.26 29.40 -10.75
CA SER A 495 6.13 27.96 -11.00
C SER A 495 4.88 27.62 -11.81
N LEU A 496 3.71 28.16 -11.40
CA LEU A 496 2.45 27.87 -12.09
C LEU A 496 2.37 28.52 -13.48
N ARG A 497 2.92 29.74 -13.67
CA ARG A 497 3.03 30.38 -14.99
C ARG A 497 3.93 29.58 -15.93
N LYS A 498 5.03 29.02 -15.42
CA LYS A 498 5.92 28.14 -16.20
C LYS A 498 5.18 26.88 -16.64
N ALA A 499 4.41 26.26 -15.75
CA ALA A 499 3.58 25.10 -16.08
C ALA A 499 2.56 25.41 -17.19
N ALA A 500 1.78 26.49 -17.04
CA ALA A 500 0.80 26.93 -18.03
C ALA A 500 1.42 27.26 -19.40
N ALA A 501 2.63 27.83 -19.42
CA ALA A 501 3.34 28.15 -20.65
C ALA A 501 3.88 26.90 -21.37
N LEU A 502 4.24 25.85 -20.62
CA LEU A 502 4.77 24.60 -21.17
C LEU A 502 3.65 23.70 -21.74
N ASP A 503 2.45 23.76 -21.16
CA ASP A 503 1.28 23.02 -21.65
C ASP A 503 0.02 23.90 -21.61
N PRO A 504 -0.35 24.55 -22.73
CA PRO A 504 -1.53 25.40 -22.82
C PRO A 504 -2.87 24.67 -22.61
N ASN A 505 -2.90 23.34 -22.77
CA ASN A 505 -4.09 22.51 -22.57
C ASN A 505 -4.15 21.95 -21.14
N PHE A 506 -3.24 22.38 -20.25
CA PHE A 506 -3.25 22.00 -18.86
C PHE A 506 -4.04 23.03 -18.04
N ASP A 507 -5.22 22.65 -17.58
CA ASP A 507 -6.14 23.52 -16.85
C ASP A 507 -5.72 23.77 -15.39
N GLU A 508 -5.03 22.82 -14.77
CA GLU A 508 -4.71 22.84 -13.34
C GLU A 508 -3.82 24.03 -12.92
N PRO A 509 -2.76 24.42 -13.66
CA PRO A 509 -1.97 25.61 -13.33
C PRO A 509 -2.81 26.89 -13.27
N HIS A 510 -3.73 27.08 -14.22
CA HIS A 510 -4.64 28.21 -14.24
C HIS A 510 -5.62 28.17 -13.06
N TYR A 511 -6.13 26.99 -12.70
CA TYR A 511 -6.96 26.85 -11.50
C TYR A 511 -6.19 27.29 -10.24
N PHE A 512 -4.96 26.83 -10.04
CA PHE A 512 -4.18 27.21 -8.85
C PHE A 512 -3.69 28.66 -8.85
N LEU A 513 -3.39 29.25 -10.02
CA LEU A 513 -3.15 30.70 -10.13
C LEU A 513 -4.40 31.49 -9.73
N GLY A 514 -5.58 31.02 -10.15
CA GLY A 514 -6.86 31.61 -9.75
C GLY A 514 -7.07 31.56 -8.24
N VAL A 515 -6.77 30.42 -7.60
CA VAL A 515 -6.82 30.27 -6.14
C VAL A 515 -5.83 31.22 -5.46
N PHE A 516 -4.59 31.29 -5.93
CA PHE A 516 -3.54 32.16 -5.42
C PHE A 516 -3.95 33.64 -5.46
N PHE A 517 -4.43 34.13 -6.60
CA PHE A 517 -4.89 35.52 -6.73
C PHE A 517 -6.14 35.80 -5.89
N ARG A 518 -7.06 34.84 -5.75
CA ARG A 518 -8.21 34.98 -4.86
C ARG A 518 -7.79 35.15 -3.40
N MET A 519 -6.80 34.38 -2.93
CA MET A 519 -6.25 34.51 -1.58
C MET A 519 -5.62 35.89 -1.33
N GLN A 520 -5.09 36.53 -2.38
CA GLN A 520 -4.58 37.91 -2.36
C GLN A 520 -5.67 38.97 -2.56
N ASN A 521 -6.95 38.59 -2.61
CA ASN A 521 -8.08 39.46 -2.94
C ASN A 521 -7.99 40.14 -4.33
N ARG A 522 -7.16 39.60 -5.25
CA ARG A 522 -7.03 40.04 -6.64
C ARG A 522 -8.08 39.36 -7.50
N LEU A 523 -9.35 39.67 -7.23
CA LEU A 523 -10.49 38.99 -7.86
C LEU A 523 -10.51 39.08 -9.41
N PRO A 524 -10.14 40.20 -10.06
CA PRO A 524 -10.09 40.25 -11.53
C PRO A 524 -9.10 39.25 -12.13
N ASP A 525 -7.90 39.14 -11.55
CA ASP A 525 -6.87 38.21 -12.00
C ASP A 525 -7.32 36.77 -11.76
N ALA A 526 -7.92 36.49 -10.59
CA ALA A 526 -8.49 35.18 -10.28
C ALA A 526 -9.55 34.75 -11.31
N ALA A 527 -10.45 35.66 -11.69
CA ALA A 527 -11.48 35.38 -12.70
C ALA A 527 -10.88 35.09 -14.08
N THR A 528 -9.80 35.77 -14.47
CA THR A 528 -9.09 35.51 -15.73
C THR A 528 -8.51 34.11 -15.75
N GLU A 529 -7.82 33.72 -14.68
CA GLU A 529 -7.20 32.38 -14.60
C GLU A 529 -8.24 31.27 -14.51
N PHE A 530 -9.32 31.43 -13.73
CA PHE A 530 -10.38 30.43 -13.70
C PHE A 530 -11.11 30.30 -15.05
N ARG A 531 -11.25 31.38 -15.83
CA ARG A 531 -11.76 31.29 -17.21
C ARG A 531 -10.82 30.49 -18.10
N ALA A 532 -9.52 30.70 -18.01
CA ALA A 532 -8.53 29.92 -18.77
C ALA A 532 -8.60 28.42 -18.41
N ALA A 533 -8.73 28.09 -17.12
CA ALA A 533 -8.91 26.71 -16.67
C ALA A 533 -10.20 26.07 -17.26
N VAL A 534 -11.32 26.79 -17.26
CA VAL A 534 -12.60 26.32 -17.85
C VAL A 534 -12.51 26.20 -19.38
N GLN A 535 -11.81 27.10 -20.06
CA GLN A 535 -11.60 27.04 -21.50
C GLN A 535 -10.77 25.82 -21.90
N SER A 536 -9.70 25.55 -21.14
CA SER A 536 -8.82 24.41 -21.33
C SER A 536 -9.53 23.09 -21.00
N ASN A 537 -10.33 23.06 -19.92
CA ASN A 537 -11.12 21.91 -19.53
C ASN A 537 -12.56 22.31 -19.11
N PRO A 538 -13.53 22.23 -20.05
CA PRO A 538 -14.93 22.57 -19.78
C PRO A 538 -15.64 21.65 -18.76
N ASN A 539 -15.01 20.54 -18.36
CA ASN A 539 -15.54 19.62 -17.35
C ASN A 539 -14.86 19.80 -15.99
N ASN A 540 -14.04 20.82 -15.79
CA ASN A 540 -13.44 21.12 -14.49
C ASN A 540 -14.47 21.78 -13.55
N ALA A 541 -15.17 20.95 -12.76
CA ALA A 541 -16.17 21.40 -11.79
C ALA A 541 -15.63 22.44 -10.80
N LYS A 542 -14.39 22.26 -10.31
CA LYS A 542 -13.77 23.16 -9.34
C LYS A 542 -13.50 24.54 -9.92
N ALA A 543 -13.05 24.59 -11.18
CA ALA A 543 -12.82 25.85 -11.88
C ALA A 543 -14.14 26.58 -12.17
N HIS A 544 -15.19 25.85 -12.58
CA HIS A 544 -16.54 26.40 -12.73
C HIS A 544 -17.07 26.98 -11.41
N GLY A 545 -17.01 26.23 -10.30
CA GLY A 545 -17.48 26.70 -9.00
C GLY A 545 -16.71 27.94 -8.53
N SER A 546 -15.38 27.90 -8.63
CA SER A 546 -14.51 29.02 -8.22
C SER A 546 -14.71 30.27 -9.07
N LEU A 547 -14.88 30.13 -10.39
CA LEU A 547 -15.20 31.24 -11.28
C LEU A 547 -16.55 31.86 -10.93
N GLY A 548 -17.58 31.03 -10.71
CA GLY A 548 -18.90 31.48 -10.28
C GLY A 548 -18.87 32.27 -8.97
N ILE A 549 -18.15 31.78 -7.96
CA ILE A 549 -17.96 32.45 -6.68
C ILE A 549 -17.25 33.81 -6.84
N VAL A 550 -16.18 33.85 -7.63
CA VAL A 550 -15.43 35.11 -7.87
C VAL A 550 -16.28 36.13 -8.62
N LEU A 551 -17.03 35.70 -9.65
CA LEU A 551 -17.92 36.59 -10.41
C LEU A 551 -19.07 37.12 -9.55
N PHE A 552 -19.62 36.28 -8.68
CA PHE A 552 -20.62 36.69 -7.69
C PHE A 552 -20.04 37.77 -6.74
N GLY A 553 -18.83 37.55 -6.21
CA GLY A 553 -18.13 38.54 -5.39
C GLY A 553 -17.80 39.86 -6.11
N GLN A 554 -17.70 39.83 -7.44
CA GLN A 554 -17.57 41.04 -8.29
C GLN A 554 -18.91 41.70 -8.63
N GLY A 555 -20.04 41.14 -8.20
CA GLY A 555 -21.38 41.63 -8.55
C GLY A 555 -21.85 41.26 -9.96
N LYS A 556 -21.11 40.42 -10.69
CA LYS A 556 -21.44 39.97 -12.05
C LYS A 556 -22.37 38.76 -12.00
N LEU A 557 -23.59 38.99 -11.51
CA LEU A 557 -24.55 37.91 -11.22
C LEU A 557 -24.93 37.10 -12.46
N ASP A 558 -25.06 37.76 -13.62
CA ASP A 558 -25.44 37.11 -14.87
C ASP A 558 -24.35 36.17 -15.40
N ASP A 559 -23.08 36.54 -15.24
CA ASP A 559 -21.95 35.70 -15.60
C ASP A 559 -21.73 34.57 -14.59
N ALA A 560 -22.02 34.79 -13.30
CA ALA A 560 -21.75 33.83 -12.23
C ALA A 560 -22.66 32.59 -12.29
N GLU A 561 -23.97 32.78 -12.51
CA GLU A 561 -24.97 31.72 -12.48
C GLU A 561 -24.67 30.51 -13.39
N PRO A 562 -24.34 30.67 -14.70
CA PRO A 562 -24.09 29.52 -15.57
C PRO A 562 -22.91 28.67 -15.10
N HIS A 563 -21.89 29.30 -14.51
CA HIS A 563 -20.74 28.57 -13.96
C HIS A 563 -21.10 27.81 -12.69
N LEU A 564 -21.85 28.41 -11.76
CA LEU A 564 -22.32 27.72 -10.54
C LEU A 564 -23.24 26.53 -10.88
N ARG A 565 -24.15 26.70 -11.84
CA ARG A 565 -25.02 25.60 -12.31
C ARG A 565 -24.22 24.48 -12.97
N THR A 566 -23.21 24.83 -13.77
CA THR A 566 -22.33 23.82 -14.39
C THR A 566 -21.51 23.09 -13.35
N ALA A 567 -20.98 23.79 -12.34
CA ALA A 567 -20.28 23.18 -11.21
C ALA A 567 -21.16 22.15 -10.50
N LEU A 568 -22.42 22.49 -10.20
CA LEU A 568 -23.38 21.58 -9.56
C LEU A 568 -23.85 20.43 -10.46
N ARG A 569 -23.90 20.65 -11.78
CA ARG A 569 -24.16 19.56 -12.74
C ARG A 569 -23.02 18.54 -12.76
N LEU A 570 -21.78 19.02 -12.71
CA LEU A 570 -20.57 18.19 -12.75
C LEU A 570 -20.24 17.58 -11.37
N ASN A 571 -20.55 18.30 -10.29
CA ASN A 571 -20.39 17.87 -8.91
C ASN A 571 -21.61 18.34 -8.07
N PRO A 572 -22.67 17.52 -7.96
CA PRO A 572 -23.87 17.85 -7.19
C PRO A 572 -23.63 18.08 -5.69
N GLN A 573 -22.47 17.70 -5.16
CA GLN A 573 -22.10 17.82 -3.74
C GLN A 573 -21.31 19.10 -3.43
N ASP A 574 -21.14 20.03 -4.39
CA ASP A 574 -20.46 21.30 -4.15
C ASP A 574 -21.36 22.25 -3.32
N GLU A 575 -21.24 22.18 -2.00
CA GLU A 575 -22.03 22.97 -1.06
C GLU A 575 -21.82 24.48 -1.25
N ILE A 576 -20.58 24.90 -1.47
CA ILE A 576 -20.24 26.32 -1.63
C ILE A 576 -20.88 26.87 -2.91
N ALA A 577 -20.82 26.12 -4.01
CA ALA A 577 -21.48 26.52 -5.25
C ALA A 577 -23.01 26.60 -5.09
N ARG A 578 -23.62 25.67 -4.35
CA ARG A 578 -25.06 25.67 -4.03
C ARG A 578 -25.45 26.88 -3.20
N GLU A 579 -24.76 27.13 -2.09
CA GLU A 579 -25.01 28.29 -1.21
C GLU A 579 -24.85 29.60 -1.97
N THR A 580 -23.80 29.71 -2.79
CA THR A 580 -23.56 30.91 -3.61
C THR A 580 -24.68 31.12 -4.63
N LEU A 581 -25.19 30.05 -5.25
CA LEU A 581 -26.30 30.13 -6.20
C LEU A 581 -27.61 30.56 -5.53
N GLU A 582 -27.87 30.07 -4.31
CA GLU A 582 -29.00 30.50 -3.48
C GLU A 582 -28.89 31.99 -3.11
N GLU A 583 -27.70 32.44 -2.71
CA GLU A 583 -27.46 33.83 -2.34
C GLU A 583 -27.54 34.77 -3.54
N LEU A 584 -27.07 34.34 -4.71
CA LEU A 584 -27.25 35.03 -5.98
C LEU A 584 -28.74 35.25 -6.29
N ALA A 585 -29.56 34.22 -6.11
CA ALA A 585 -31.00 34.33 -6.32
C ALA A 585 -31.67 35.32 -5.35
N LYS A 586 -31.26 35.34 -4.07
CA LYS A 586 -31.74 36.34 -3.10
C LYS A 586 -31.31 37.76 -3.49
N THR A 587 -30.07 37.93 -3.92
CA THR A 587 -29.50 39.22 -4.32
C THR A 587 -30.25 39.81 -5.53
N ARG A 588 -30.59 38.99 -6.53
CA ARG A 588 -31.43 39.42 -7.66
C ARG A 588 -32.83 39.83 -7.25
N ARG A 589 -33.46 39.10 -6.32
CA ARG A 589 -34.80 39.44 -5.79
C ARG A 589 -34.79 40.76 -5.00
N ALA A 590 -33.69 41.08 -4.34
CA ALA A 590 -33.53 42.31 -3.56
C ALA A 590 -33.24 43.57 -4.42
N LYS A 591 -32.84 43.41 -5.69
CA LYS A 591 -32.58 44.52 -6.64
C LYS A 591 -33.39 44.35 -7.94
N PRO A 592 -34.72 44.54 -7.93
CA PRO A 592 -35.52 44.46 -9.14
C PRO A 592 -35.28 45.70 -10.00
N GLY A 593 -34.36 45.64 -10.96
CA GLY A 593 -34.27 46.60 -12.06
C GLY A 593 -32.92 47.28 -12.24
N ILE A 594 -32.03 46.64 -12.98
CA ILE A 594 -31.27 47.28 -14.06
C ILE A 594 -31.31 46.25 -15.20
N LYS A 595 -32.18 46.51 -16.17
CA LYS A 595 -32.28 45.75 -17.42
C LYS A 595 -31.24 46.25 -18.41
#